data_AF-A0A6J4TA39-F1
#
_entry.id   AF-A0A6J4TA39-F1
#
_cell.length_a   1.000
_cell.length_b   1.000
_cell.length_c   1.000
_cell.angle_alpha   90.00
_cell.angle_beta   90.00
_cell.angle_gamma   90.00
#
_symmetry.space_group_name_H-M   'P 1'
#
loop_
_entity.id
_entity.type
_entity.pdbx_description
1 polymer ?
#
loop_
_entity_poly.entity_id
_entity_poly.type
_entity_poly.pdbx_seq_one_letter_code
_entity_poly.pdbx_strand_id
1 'polypeptide(L)' 'YGASGIDFLKTSTGYAEKGATAEAVRIMRNNLPSQVQIKASGGIRTYELAQQLIDAGARRLGCSASVAIVNQQLTSKTDY' A
#
# COMPACT_ATOMS: atom_id res chain seq x y z
N TYR A 1 8.25 2.58 17.71
CA TYR A 1 8.72 3.06 16.39
C TYR A 1 9.62 4.29 16.44
N GLY A 2 9.41 5.26 17.36
CA GLY A 2 10.21 6.49 17.41
C GLY A 2 11.70 6.35 17.79
N ALA A 3 12.10 5.22 18.40
CA ALA A 3 13.48 5.01 18.87
C ALA A 3 14.39 4.28 17.87
N SER A 4 13.87 3.77 16.75
CA SER A 4 14.56 2.79 15.91
C SER A 4 15.03 3.30 14.54
N GLY A 5 14.92 4.61 14.26
CA GLY A 5 15.37 5.19 12.98
C GLY A 5 14.68 4.62 11.73
N ILE A 6 13.43 4.17 11.85
CA ILE A 6 12.69 3.53 10.74
C ILE A 6 12.01 4.61 9.88
N ASP A 7 12.32 4.65 8.59
CA ASP A 7 11.68 5.57 7.66
C ASP A 7 10.31 5.09 7.18
N PHE A 8 10.15 3.77 6.96
CA PHE A 8 8.93 3.19 6.41
C PHE A 8 8.48 1.92 7.15
N LEU A 9 7.18 1.82 7.40
CA LEU A 9 6.51 0.56 7.70
C LEU A 9 5.81 0.03 6.43
N LYS A 10 5.91 -1.27 6.18
CA LYS A 10 5.29 -1.94 5.03
C LYS A 10 4.09 -2.78 5.47
N THR A 11 2.98 -2.75 4.73
CA THR A 11 1.75 -3.47 5.11
C THR A 11 1.85 -4.98 4.98
N SER A 12 2.34 -5.50 3.84
CA SER A 12 2.25 -6.93 3.51
C SER A 12 3.45 -7.38 2.68
N THR A 13 3.83 -8.66 2.78
CA THR A 13 4.94 -9.23 1.99
C THR A 13 4.56 -9.44 0.52
N GLY A 14 3.28 -9.77 0.26
CA GLY A 14 2.76 -10.18 -1.05
C GLY A 14 2.50 -11.68 -1.17
N TYR A 15 2.84 -12.48 -0.16
CA TYR A 15 2.66 -13.95 -0.16
C TYR A 15 1.50 -14.45 0.72
N ALA A 16 0.99 -13.63 1.63
CA ALA A 16 -0.18 -13.95 2.43
C ALA A 16 -1.46 -13.80 1.61
N GLU A 17 -2.55 -14.45 2.05
CA GLU A 17 -3.86 -14.38 1.37
C GLU A 17 -4.41 -12.95 1.26
N LYS A 18 -4.12 -12.10 2.25
CA LYS A 18 -4.57 -10.71 2.30
C LYS A 18 -3.42 -9.73 2.04
N GLY A 19 -3.64 -8.82 1.10
CA GLY A 19 -2.74 -7.72 0.77
C GLY A 19 -3.02 -6.45 1.57
N ALA A 20 -2.68 -5.30 1.00
CA ALA A 20 -2.96 -4.00 1.60
C ALA A 20 -4.46 -3.68 1.59
N THR A 21 -4.97 -3.17 2.72
CA THR A 21 -6.33 -2.61 2.83
C THR A 21 -6.27 -1.20 3.38
N ALA A 22 -7.24 -0.35 3.02
CA ALA A 22 -7.32 1.01 3.54
C ALA A 22 -7.48 1.03 5.08
N GLU A 23 -8.20 0.07 5.64
CA GLU A 23 -8.32 -0.10 7.10
C GLU A 23 -6.97 -0.35 7.77
N ALA A 24 -6.17 -1.29 7.26
CA ALA A 24 -4.85 -1.56 7.81
C ALA A 24 -3.93 -0.33 7.75
N VAL A 25 -4.00 0.45 6.66
CA VAL A 25 -3.22 1.69 6.53
C VAL A 25 -3.68 2.73 7.56
N ARG A 26 -5.00 2.91 7.78
CA ARG A 26 -5.50 3.85 8.80
C ARG A 26 -5.05 3.44 10.21
N ILE A 27 -5.13 2.16 10.54
CA ILE A 27 -4.64 1.65 11.82
C ILE A 27 -3.15 1.93 11.98
N MET A 28 -2.33 1.65 10.96
CA MET A 28 -0.90 1.98 10.98
C MET A 28 -0.69 3.47 11.18
N ARG A 29 -1.41 4.32 10.43
CA ARG A 29 -1.21 5.77 10.49
C ARG A 29 -1.53 6.34 11.87
N ASN A 30 -2.58 5.84 12.52
CA ASN A 30 -3.00 6.25 13.86
C ASN A 30 -2.01 5.86 14.97
N ASN A 31 -1.20 4.82 14.75
CA ASN A 31 -0.29 4.27 15.77
C ASN A 31 1.20 4.59 15.49
N LEU A 32 1.52 5.08 14.30
CA LEU A 32 2.89 5.41 13.90
C LEU A 32 3.19 6.89 14.16
N PRO A 33 4.39 7.22 14.67
CA PRO A 33 4.90 8.59 14.66
C PRO A 33 4.83 9.19 13.26
N SER A 34 4.53 10.48 13.15
CA SER A 34 4.29 11.16 11.88
C SER A 34 5.47 11.08 10.91
N GLN A 35 6.70 10.99 11.44
CA GLN A 35 7.93 10.82 10.65
C GLN A 35 8.03 9.45 9.97
N VAL A 36 7.40 8.41 10.52
CA VAL A 36 7.42 7.07 9.92
C VAL A 36 6.35 7.01 8.84
N GLN A 37 6.78 6.79 7.61
CA GLN A 37 5.91 6.70 6.44
C GLN A 37 5.36 5.28 6.25
N ILE A 38 4.31 5.14 5.45
CA ILE A 38 3.68 3.85 5.18
C ILE A 38 3.85 3.48 3.70
N LYS A 39 4.33 2.26 3.46
CA LYS A 39 4.33 1.59 2.15
C LYS A 39 3.22 0.54 2.12
N ALA A 40 2.13 0.83 1.41
CA ALA A 40 1.09 -0.16 1.15
C ALA A 40 1.53 -1.09 0.02
N SER A 41 1.43 -2.41 0.19
CA SER A 41 1.80 -3.39 -0.83
C SER A 41 1.02 -4.69 -0.73
N GLY A 42 0.89 -5.37 -1.88
CA GLY A 42 0.18 -6.64 -2.01
C GLY A 42 -1.25 -6.43 -2.51
N GLY A 43 -1.57 -7.04 -3.66
CA GLY A 43 -2.93 -7.02 -4.23
C GLY A 43 -3.39 -5.70 -4.88
N ILE A 44 -2.54 -4.66 -4.92
CA ILE A 44 -2.90 -3.35 -5.47
C ILE A 44 -2.83 -3.42 -7.00
N ARG A 45 -4.00 -3.48 -7.64
CA ARG A 45 -4.15 -3.69 -9.10
C ARG A 45 -5.00 -2.64 -9.82
N THR A 46 -5.77 -1.84 -9.09
CA THR A 46 -6.64 -0.83 -9.69
C THR A 46 -6.30 0.56 -9.18
N TYR A 47 -6.66 1.57 -9.98
CA TYR A 47 -6.49 2.96 -9.63
C TYR A 47 -7.29 3.33 -8.37
N GLU A 48 -8.50 2.80 -8.23
CA GLU A 48 -9.39 3.09 -7.10
C GLU A 48 -8.78 2.59 -5.79
N LEU A 49 -8.25 1.36 -5.77
CA LEU A 49 -7.60 0.84 -4.58
C LEU A 49 -6.31 1.61 -4.27
N ALA A 50 -5.52 1.96 -5.29
CA ALA A 50 -4.34 2.80 -5.11
C ALA A 50 -4.69 4.14 -4.46
N GLN A 51 -5.73 4.82 -4.94
CA GLN A 51 -6.21 6.08 -4.40
C GLN A 51 -6.71 5.93 -2.95
N GLN A 52 -7.53 4.91 -2.67
CA GLN A 52 -8.02 4.64 -1.32
C GLN A 52 -6.89 4.43 -0.30
N LEU A 53 -5.79 3.78 -0.71
CA LEU A 53 -4.63 3.57 0.15
C LEU A 53 -3.84 4.85 0.40
N ILE A 54 -3.72 5.72 -0.61
CA ILE A 54 -3.11 7.05 -0.47
C ILE A 54 -3.93 7.90 0.51
N ASP A 55 -5.25 7.97 0.30
CA ASP A 55 -6.17 8.72 1.15
C ASP A 55 -6.18 8.21 2.60
N ALA A 56 -5.95 6.91 2.79
CA ALA A 56 -5.81 6.30 4.10
C ALA A 56 -4.49 6.64 4.82
N GLY A 57 -3.50 7.22 4.11
CA GLY A 57 -2.22 7.67 4.68
C GLY A 57 -0.98 6.94 4.15
N ALA A 58 -1.08 6.12 3.10
CA ALA A 58 0.08 5.53 2.45
C ALA A 58 0.84 6.58 1.64
N ARG A 59 2.18 6.59 1.75
CA ARG A 59 3.04 7.50 0.97
C ARG A 59 3.81 6.81 -0.14
N ARG A 60 3.83 5.47 -0.14
CA ARG A 60 4.37 4.64 -1.22
C ARG A 60 3.47 3.45 -1.48
N LEU A 61 3.32 3.08 -2.75
CA LEU A 61 2.65 1.85 -3.17
C LEU A 61 3.69 0.85 -3.71
N GLY A 62 3.61 -0.41 -3.26
CA GLY A 62 4.34 -1.53 -3.83
C GLY A 62 3.40 -2.39 -4.67
N CYS A 63 3.40 -2.16 -5.98
CA CYS A 63 2.53 -2.83 -6.95
C CYS A 63 3.31 -3.16 -8.22
N SER A 64 3.07 -4.36 -8.76
CA SER A 64 3.59 -4.82 -10.06
C SER A 64 2.74 -4.33 -11.23
N ALA A 65 1.45 -4.05 -10.98
CA ALA A 65 0.51 -3.47 -11.95
C ALA A 65 0.63 -1.94 -12.09
N SER A 66 1.77 -1.34 -11.73
CA SER A 66 1.90 0.13 -11.61
C SER A 66 1.61 0.88 -12.91
N VAL A 67 2.06 0.36 -14.06
CA VAL A 67 1.81 0.97 -15.39
C VAL A 67 0.32 0.97 -15.71
N ALA A 68 -0.36 -0.16 -15.50
CA ALA A 68 -1.79 -0.27 -15.73
C ALA A 68 -2.58 0.64 -14.78
N ILE A 69 -2.18 0.73 -13.51
CA ILE A 69 -2.79 1.64 -12.52
C ILE A 69 -2.69 3.09 -12.98
N VAL A 70 -1.50 3.54 -13.41
CA VAL A 70 -1.28 4.93 -13.87
C VAL A 70 -2.07 5.22 -15.15
N ASN A 71 -2.17 4.24 -16.05
CA ASN A 71 -2.96 4.35 -17.29
C ASN A 71 -4.46 4.06 -17.09
N GLN A 72 -4.90 3.79 -15.86
CA GLN A 72 -6.27 3.38 -15.51
C GLN A 72 -6.81 2.22 -16.37
N GLN A 73 -5.95 1.25 -16.66
CA GLN A 73 -6.27 0.06 -17.43
C GLN A 73 -6.78 -1.05 -16.51
N LEU A 74 -7.71 -1.86 -17.03
CA LEU A 74 -8.15 -3.08 -16.37
C LEU A 74 -7.02 -4.12 -16.45
N THR A 75 -6.62 -4.66 -15.30
CA THR A 75 -5.68 -5.79 -15.22
C THR A 75 -6.41 -7.08 -14.91
N SER A 76 -6.09 -8.15 -15.62
CA SER A 76 -6.55 -9.51 -15.34
C SER A 76 -5.67 -10.19 -14.28
N LYS A 77 -6.19 -11.23 -13.63
CA LYS A 77 -5.39 -12.07 -12.71
C LYS A 77 -4.26 -12.81 -13.46
N THR A 78 -4.40 -12.98 -14.77
CA THR A 78 -3.48 -13.70 -15.65
C THR A 78 -2.32 -12.83 -16.13
N ASP A 79 -2.34 -11.52 -15.87
CA ASP A 79 -1.27 -10.58 -16.27
C ASP A 79 -0.04 -10.71 -15.35
N TYR A 80 0.25 -11.92 -14.86
CA TYR A 80 1.31 -12.27 -13.92
C TYR A 80 2.12 -13.46 -14.39
#